data_AF-A0A1T5ANJ5-F1
#
_entry.id   AF-A0A1T5ANJ5-F1
#
_cell.length_a   1.000
_cell.length_b   1.000
_cell.length_c   1.000
_cell.angle_alpha   90.00
_cell.angle_beta   90.00
_cell.angle_gamma   90.00
#
_symmetry.space_group_name_H-M   'P 1'
#
loop_
_entity.id
_entity.type
_entity.pdbx_description
1 polymer ?
#
loop_
_entity_poly.entity_id
_entity_poly.type
_entity_poly.pdbx_seq_one_letter_code
_entity_poly.pdbx_strand_id
1 'polypeptide(L)'
;MVEREAYQERPSCCEYRLTAKGKDLFDILCAMRGWAEHWASREGETGGGPAMRYFHRACGADMGAATVCPGCGELLRYGALKGESPPALKAERAGKPG
;
A
#
# COMPACT_ATOMS: atom_id res chain seq x y z
N MET A 1 -1.05 4.58 17.50
CA MET A 1 -1.25 4.94 16.08
C MET A 1 0.12 5.20 15.48
N VAL A 2 0.80 6.28 15.89
CA VAL A 2 2.24 6.46 15.71
C VAL A 2 2.85 6.92 17.03
N GLU A 3 4.14 6.69 17.20
CA GLU A 3 4.97 7.25 18.28
C GLU A 3 6.06 8.13 17.67
N ARG A 4 6.40 9.21 18.37
CA ARG A 4 7.42 10.17 17.94
C ARG A 4 8.73 9.83 18.64
N GLU A 5 9.75 9.46 17.87
CA GLU A 5 11.08 9.12 18.37
C GLU A 5 12.09 10.15 17.85
N ALA A 6 12.86 10.78 18.74
CA ALA A 6 13.94 11.67 18.33
C ALA A 6 15.12 10.82 17.86
N TYR A 7 15.60 11.03 16.64
CA TYR A 7 16.74 10.29 16.09
C TYR A 7 17.99 11.17 15.90
N GLN A 8 17.82 12.49 15.90
CA GLN A 8 18.91 13.45 15.78
C GLN A 8 18.61 14.65 16.68
N GLU A 9 19.60 15.11 17.43
CA GLU A 9 19.41 16.23 18.37
C GLU A 9 19.83 17.58 17.79
N ARG A 10 20.74 17.62 16.79
CA ARG A 10 21.22 18.86 16.17
C ARG A 10 21.44 18.74 14.64
N PRO A 11 20.53 19.31 13.82
CA PRO A 11 19.23 19.86 14.19
C PRO A 11 18.30 18.79 14.78
N SER A 12 17.39 19.17 15.66
CA SER A 12 16.45 18.23 16.26
C SER A 12 15.52 17.63 15.19
N CYS A 13 15.66 16.34 14.92
CA CYS A 13 14.80 15.60 14.01
C CYS A 13 14.14 14.43 14.73
N CYS A 14 12.84 14.27 14.47
CA CYS A 14 12.04 13.16 14.95
C CYS A 14 11.58 12.32 13.77
N GLU A 15 11.46 11.02 13.98
CA GLU A 15 10.75 10.10 13.10
C GLU A 15 9.42 9.65 13.75
N TYR A 16 8.45 9.29 12.91
CA TYR A 16 7.16 8.75 13.33
C TYR A 16 7.12 7.26 13.04
N ARG A 17 7.13 6.44 14.08
CA ARG A 17 7.11 4.99 13.97
C ARG A 17 5.72 4.44 14.25
N LEU A 18 5.32 3.43 13.48
CA LEU A 18 4.05 2.75 13.70
C LEU A 18 4.10 1.90 14.99
N THR A 19 3.22 2.23 15.92
CA THR A 19 2.92 1.40 17.11
C THR A 19 2.25 0.07 16.71
N ALA A 20 2.14 -0.90 17.62
CA ALA A 20 1.35 -2.12 17.40
C ALA A 20 -0.09 -1.80 16.94
N LYS A 21 -0.80 -0.94 17.69
CA LYS A 21 -2.14 -0.44 17.31
C LYS A 21 -2.18 0.23 15.93
N GLY A 22 -1.07 0.85 15.50
CA GLY A 22 -0.96 1.46 14.17
C GLY A 22 -0.83 0.43 13.06
N LYS A 23 -0.11 -0.67 13.32
CA LYS A 23 0.00 -1.79 12.39
C LYS A 23 -1.35 -2.50 12.22
N ASP A 24 -2.15 -2.60 13.27
CA ASP A 24 -3.50 -3.21 13.21
C ASP A 24 -4.49 -2.43 12.34
N LEU A 25 -4.25 -1.14 12.05
CA LEU A 25 -5.06 -0.37 11.10
C LEU A 25 -4.92 -0.86 9.65
N PHE A 26 -3.93 -1.70 9.37
CA PHE A 26 -3.67 -2.23 8.04
C PHE A 26 -4.88 -2.93 7.41
N ASP A 27 -5.66 -3.67 8.21
CA ASP A 27 -6.83 -4.40 7.70
C ASP A 27 -7.92 -3.43 7.21
N ILE A 28 -8.09 -2.30 7.89
CA ILE A 28 -9.01 -1.23 7.48
C ILE A 28 -8.52 -0.59 6.17
N LEU A 29 -7.22 -0.33 6.05
CA LEU A 29 -6.65 0.22 4.81
C LEU A 29 -6.85 -0.73 3.62
N CYS A 30 -6.73 -2.05 3.84
CA CYS A 30 -7.01 -3.05 2.80
C CYS A 30 -8.50 -3.04 2.40
N ALA A 31 -9.41 -2.96 3.36
CA ALA A 31 -10.84 -2.86 3.09
C ALA A 31 -11.19 -1.59 2.30
N MET A 32 -10.64 -0.44 2.68
CA MET A 32 -10.80 0.82 1.96
C MET A 32 -10.29 0.73 0.52
N ARG A 33 -9.16 0.07 0.31
CA ARG A 33 -8.63 -0.19 -1.04
C ARG A 33 -9.60 -1.03 -1.87
N GLY A 34 -10.11 -2.13 -1.32
CA GLY A 34 -11.07 -2.98 -2.04
C GLY A 34 -12.34 -2.22 -2.42
N TRP A 35 -12.82 -1.34 -1.53
CA TRP A 35 -13.92 -0.43 -1.83
C TRP A 35 -13.57 0.53 -2.98
N ALA A 36 -12.38 1.16 -2.96
CA ALA A 36 -11.95 2.10 -4.00
C ALA A 36 -11.75 1.41 -5.36
N GLU A 37 -11.24 0.18 -5.38
CA GLU A 37 -11.13 -0.60 -6.61
C GLU A 37 -12.50 -0.92 -7.22
N HIS A 38 -13.51 -1.18 -6.38
CA HIS A 38 -14.85 -1.49 -6.87
C HIS A 38 -15.65 -0.25 -7.32
N TRP A 39 -15.55 0.86 -6.61
CA TRP A 39 -16.43 2.03 -6.83
C TRP A 39 -15.72 3.26 -7.42
N ALA A 40 -14.43 3.42 -7.17
CA ALA A 40 -13.67 4.63 -7.54
C ALA A 40 -12.76 4.42 -8.76
N SER A 41 -12.64 3.21 -9.28
CA SER A 41 -11.89 2.93 -10.51
C SER A 41 -12.81 3.11 -11.72
N ARG A 42 -13.02 4.36 -12.19
CA ARG A 42 -13.72 4.55 -13.47
C ARG A 42 -12.78 4.21 -14.63
N GLU A 43 -13.37 3.59 -15.64
CA GLU A 43 -12.71 3.31 -16.91
C GLU A 43 -12.18 4.63 -17.52
N GLY A 44 -10.87 4.69 -17.77
CA GLY A 44 -10.20 5.86 -18.37
C GLY A 44 -9.37 6.73 -17.40
N GLU A 45 -9.63 6.74 -16.09
CA GLU A 45 -8.86 7.59 -15.14
C GLU A 45 -7.49 7.00 -14.77
N THR A 46 -7.34 5.68 -14.89
CA THR A 46 -6.09 4.95 -14.56
C THR A 46 -5.52 4.20 -15.76
N GLY A 47 -5.91 4.57 -16.99
CA GLY A 47 -5.45 3.91 -18.21
C GLY A 47 -5.96 2.46 -18.39
N GLY A 48 -7.09 2.10 -17.76
CA GLY A 48 -7.76 0.80 -17.96
C GLY A 48 -7.30 -0.33 -17.02
N GLY A 49 -6.59 -0.03 -15.94
CA GLY A 49 -6.18 -1.03 -14.93
C GLY A 49 -6.01 -0.44 -13.53
N PRO A 50 -5.74 -1.27 -12.50
CA PRO A 50 -5.59 -0.79 -11.13
C PRO A 50 -4.38 0.14 -10.97
N ALA A 51 -4.52 1.16 -10.11
CA ALA A 51 -3.48 2.16 -9.86
C ALA A 51 -2.20 1.57 -9.23
N MET A 52 -2.30 0.41 -8.60
CA MET A 52 -1.19 -0.34 -8.04
C MET A 52 -1.55 -1.82 -8.01
N ARG A 53 -0.61 -2.69 -8.40
CA ARG A 53 -0.74 -4.12 -8.20
C ARG A 53 -0.08 -4.51 -6.90
N TYR A 54 -0.70 -5.41 -6.16
CA TYR A 54 -0.19 -5.87 -4.89
C TYR A 54 0.02 -7.38 -4.92
N PHE A 55 1.17 -7.80 -4.44
CA PHE A 55 1.54 -9.20 -4.37
C PHE A 55 1.79 -9.60 -2.93
N HIS A 56 1.37 -10.80 -2.56
CA HIS A 56 1.73 -11.36 -1.27
C HIS A 56 3.24 -11.63 -1.24
N ARG A 57 3.94 -11.09 -0.24
CA ARG A 57 5.38 -11.30 -0.11
C ARG A 57 5.77 -12.75 0.11
N ALA A 58 4.95 -13.53 0.82
CA ALA A 58 5.30 -14.90 1.18
C ALA A 58 5.14 -15.88 0.00
N CYS A 59 4.08 -15.74 -0.82
CA CYS A 59 3.79 -16.69 -1.89
C CYS A 59 3.80 -16.09 -3.32
N GLY A 60 3.93 -14.77 -3.45
CA GLY A 60 3.97 -14.09 -4.75
C GLY A 60 2.62 -13.94 -5.45
N ALA A 61 1.53 -14.45 -4.88
CA ALA A 61 0.20 -14.35 -5.49
C ALA A 61 -0.24 -12.89 -5.67
N ASP A 62 -0.86 -12.59 -6.82
CA ASP A 62 -1.54 -11.31 -7.03
C ASP A 62 -2.75 -11.24 -6.10
N MET A 63 -2.77 -10.20 -5.28
CA MET A 63 -3.77 -10.06 -4.22
C MET A 63 -5.05 -9.42 -4.71
N GLY A 64 -5.04 -8.69 -5.83
CA GLY A 64 -6.16 -7.80 -6.19
C GLY A 64 -6.65 -7.02 -4.96
N ALA A 65 -7.96 -6.91 -4.78
CA ALA A 65 -8.61 -6.30 -3.62
C ALA A 65 -8.72 -7.21 -2.37
N ALA A 66 -8.20 -8.43 -2.39
CA ALA A 66 -8.49 -9.43 -1.37
C ALA A 66 -7.75 -9.18 -0.04
N THR A 67 -8.43 -9.42 1.07
CA THR A 67 -7.85 -9.41 2.43
C THR A 67 -7.28 -10.77 2.85
N VAL A 68 -7.76 -11.85 2.24
CA VAL A 68 -7.22 -13.21 2.35
C VAL A 68 -6.48 -13.53 1.06
N CYS A 69 -5.28 -14.10 1.17
CA CYS A 69 -4.47 -14.44 0.01
C CYS A 69 -5.15 -15.51 -0.85
N PRO A 70 -5.44 -15.26 -2.14
CA PRO A 70 -6.07 -16.26 -3.00
C PRO A 70 -5.13 -17.43 -3.32
N GLY A 71 -3.80 -17.24 -3.18
CA GLY A 71 -2.82 -18.30 -3.45
C GLY A 71 -2.57 -19.25 -2.29
N CYS A 72 -2.56 -18.75 -1.04
CA CYS A 72 -2.22 -19.58 0.13
C CYS A 72 -3.28 -19.60 1.23
N GLY A 73 -4.37 -18.84 1.13
CA GLY A 73 -5.46 -18.80 2.11
C GLY A 73 -5.15 -18.03 3.40
N GLU A 74 -3.93 -17.51 3.55
CA GLU A 74 -3.53 -16.75 4.73
C GLU A 74 -4.17 -15.35 4.75
N LEU A 75 -4.60 -14.93 5.94
CA LEU A 75 -5.10 -13.59 6.16
C LEU A 75 -3.94 -12.58 6.15
N LEU A 76 -4.08 -11.50 5.38
CA LEU A 76 -3.03 -10.50 5.32
C LEU A 76 -2.84 -9.78 6.66
N ARG A 77 -1.59 -9.41 6.91
CA ARG A 77 -1.17 -8.55 8.03
C ARG A 77 -0.26 -7.45 7.53
N TYR A 78 -0.03 -6.47 8.39
CA TYR A 78 0.93 -5.40 8.11
C TYR A 78 2.26 -5.97 7.62
N GLY A 79 2.76 -5.45 6.50
CA GLY A 79 4.01 -5.87 5.88
C GLY A 79 3.88 -7.05 4.91
N ALA A 80 2.73 -7.73 4.82
CA ALA A 80 2.54 -8.88 3.92
C ALA A 80 2.51 -8.51 2.43
N LEU A 81 2.26 -7.24 2.08
CA LEU A 81 2.11 -6.81 0.69
C LEU A 81 3.37 -6.15 0.11
N LYS A 82 3.64 -6.45 -1.15
CA LYS A 82 4.56 -5.71 -2.02
C LYS A 82 3.74 -5.02 -3.11
N GLY A 83 3.82 -3.69 -3.17
CA GLY A 83 3.16 -2.89 -4.21
C GLY A 83 4.07 -2.69 -5.43
N GLU A 84 3.49 -2.75 -6.62
CA GLU A 84 4.13 -2.42 -7.87
C GLU A 84 3.30 -1.40 -8.65
N SER A 85 3.90 -0.27 -9.01
CA SER A 85 3.22 0.76 -9.78
C SER A 85 3.10 0.37 -11.25
N PRO A 86 1.96 0.67 -11.89
CA PRO A 86 1.78 0.46 -13.32
C PRO A 86 2.76 1.34 -14.11
N PRO A 87 3.10 0.93 -15.35
CA PRO A 87 4.04 1.66 -16.20
C PRO A 87 3.64 3.11 -16.45
N ALA A 88 2.34 3.39 -16.61
CA ALA A 88 1.83 4.75 -16.83
C ALA A 88 2.19 5.70 -15.69
N LEU A 89 1.96 5.29 -14.43
CA LEU A 89 2.31 6.09 -13.25
C LEU A 89 3.83 6.25 -13.08
N LYS A 90 4.62 5.24 -13.48
CA LYS A 90 6.09 5.35 -13.51
C LYS A 90 6.55 6.39 -14.53
N ALA A 91 5.94 6.42 -15.72
CA ALA A 91 6.27 7.37 -16.78
C ALA A 91 5.90 8.81 -16.40
N GLU A 92 4.73 9.05 -15.80
CA GLU A 92 4.34 10.38 -15.30
C GLU A 92 5.29 10.91 -14.23
N ARG A 93 5.71 10.05 -13.28
CA ARG A 93 6.68 10.44 -12.25
C ARG A 93 8.06 10.75 -12.82
N ALA A 94 8.48 10.05 -13.87
CA ALA A 94 9.77 10.30 -14.54
C ALA A 94 9.77 11.61 -15.34
N GLY A 95 8.61 12.09 -15.77
CA GLY A 95 8.47 13.31 -16.57
C GLY A 95 8.32 14.61 -15.78
N LYS A 96 8.18 14.56 -14.44
CA LYS A 96 8.00 15.77 -13.62
C LYS A 96 9.36 16.31 -13.16
N PRO A 97 9.81 17.50 -13.63
CA PRO A 97 11.04 18.11 -13.11
C PRO A 97 10.86 18.45 -11.63
N GLY A 98 11.87 18.11 -10.84
CA GLY A 98 11.93 18.35 -9.39
C GLY A 98 12.17 19.82 -9.02
#